data_AF-A0A450YKC9-F1
#
_entry.id   AF-A0A450YKC9-F1
#
_cell.length_a   1.000
_cell.length_b   1.000
_cell.length_c   1.000
_cell.angle_alpha   90.00
_cell.angle_beta   90.00
_cell.angle_gamma   90.00
#
_symmetry.space_group_name_H-M   'P 1'
#
loop_
_entity.id
_entity.type
_entity.pdbx_description
1 polymer ?
#
loop_
_entity_poly.entity_id
_entity_poly.type
_entity_poly.pdbx_seq_one_letter_code
_entity_poly.pdbx_strand_id
1 'polypeptide(L)' 'MKALNVTFFYDFGMSYLRDGKTHSTLSGAGAKLSYGTKYVNASLTYAERVDASSSLEEEGGIVYFGIDVKFE' A
#
# COMPACT_ATOMS: atom_id res chain seq x y z
N MET A 1 -14.14 -15.46 15.98
CA MET A 1 -14.51 -14.03 15.84
C MET A 1 -14.18 -13.58 14.43
N LYS A 2 -15.10 -12.93 13.71
CA LYS A 2 -14.83 -12.29 12.41
C LYS A 2 -14.19 -10.94 12.69
N ALA A 3 -12.98 -10.70 12.19
CA ALA A 3 -12.29 -9.43 12.40
C ALA A 3 -12.40 -8.61 11.11
N LEU A 4 -13.32 -7.64 11.10
CA LEU A 4 -13.32 -6.57 10.12
C LEU A 4 -12.51 -5.40 10.69
N ASN A 5 -11.52 -4.93 9.95
CA ASN A 5 -10.68 -3.81 10.36
C ASN A 5 -10.60 -2.79 9.21
N VAL A 6 -10.70 -1.51 9.56
CA VAL A 6 -10.40 -0.38 8.67
C VAL A 6 -9.17 0.32 9.21
N THR A 7 -8.16 0.49 8.36
CA THR A 7 -6.92 1.21 8.68
C THR A 7 -6.75 2.37 7.69
N PHE A 8 -6.46 3.55 8.22
CA PHE A 8 -5.95 4.68 7.42
C PHE A 8 -4.45 4.75 7.62
N PHE A 9 -3.71 5.02 6.55
CA PHE A 9 -2.24 5.05 6.59
C PHE A 9 -1.67 6.20 5.78
N TYR A 10 -0.45 6.55 6.15
CA TYR A 10 0.44 7.42 5.40
C TYR A 10 1.84 6.82 5.46
N ASP A 11 2.42 6.57 4.30
CA ASP A 11 3.71 5.92 4.15
C ASP A 11 4.68 6.86 3.40
N PHE A 12 5.96 6.78 3.77
CA PHE A 12 7.05 7.53 3.15
C PHE A 12 8.23 6.60 2.86
N GLY A 13 8.75 6.67 1.64
CA GLY A 13 9.91 5.93 1.16
C GLY A 13 10.97 6.85 0.59
N MET A 14 12.24 6.49 0.81
CA MET A 14 13.40 7.16 0.23
C MET A 14 14.35 6.12 -0.35
N SER A 15 14.84 6.38 -1.56
CA SER A 15 15.87 5.59 -2.21
C SER A 15 17.08 6.46 -2.53
N TYR A 16 18.29 5.88 -2.42
CA TYR A 16 19.54 6.55 -2.74
C TYR A 16 20.41 5.64 -3.61
N LEU A 17 20.82 6.16 -4.76
CA LEU A 17 21.73 5.47 -5.67
C LEU A 17 23.14 6.04 -5.50
N ARG A 18 23.99 5.31 -4.77
CA ARG A 18 25.32 5.77 -4.38
C ARG A 18 26.19 6.16 -5.58
N ASP A 19 26.21 5.33 -6.62
CA ASP A 19 27.10 5.52 -7.77
C ASP A 19 26.69 6.74 -8.62
N GLY A 20 25.39 7.06 -8.63
CA GLY A 20 24.84 8.26 -9.28
C GLY A 20 24.78 9.49 -8.38
N LYS A 21 25.02 9.35 -7.07
CA LYS A 21 24.79 10.38 -6.04
C LYS A 21 23.37 10.98 -6.10
N THR A 22 22.39 10.23 -6.55
CA THR A 22 21.00 10.66 -6.68
C THR A 22 20.14 10.05 -5.57
N HIS A 23 19.11 10.79 -5.15
CA HIS A 23 18.07 10.30 -4.24
C HIS A 23 16.69 10.54 -4.84
N SER A 24 15.71 9.76 -4.40
CA SER A 24 14.31 9.95 -4.73
C SER A 24 13.45 9.65 -3.51
N THR A 25 12.48 10.53 -3.25
CA THR A 25 11.47 10.38 -2.21
C THR A 25 10.12 10.10 -2.83
N LEU A 26 9.30 9.36 -2.10
CA LEU A 26 7.93 9.05 -2.47
C LEU A 26 7.09 8.96 -1.20
N SER A 27 5.92 9.58 -1.18
CA SER A 27 4.93 9.39 -0.12
C SER A 27 3.56 9.05 -0.70
N GLY A 28 2.77 8.35 0.10
CA GLY A 28 1.41 7.97 -0.25
C GLY A 28 0.53 7.84 0.98
N ALA A 29 -0.76 7.98 0.78
CA ALA A 29 -1.77 7.81 1.82
C ALA A 29 -2.89 6.93 1.31
N GLY A 30 -3.63 6.31 2.22
CA GLY A 30 -4.73 5.46 1.79
C GLY A 30 -5.56 4.87 2.91
N ALA A 31 -6.46 3.97 2.49
CA ALA A 31 -7.32 3.21 3.36
C ALA A 31 -7.25 1.72 3.01
N LYS A 32 -7.21 0.88 4.03
CA LYS A 32 -7.24 -0.58 3.92
C LYS A 32 -8.40 -1.16 4.71
N LEU A 33 -9.23 -1.94 4.02
CA LEU A 33 -10.22 -2.82 4.60
C LEU A 33 -9.63 -4.23 4.70
N SER A 34 -9.62 -4.82 5.89
CA SER A 34 -9.16 -6.19 6.11
C SER A 34 -10.25 -7.03 6.75
N TYR A 35 -10.42 -8.26 6.27
CA TYR A 35 -11.37 -9.24 6.77
C TYR A 35 -10.66 -10.56 7.06
N GLY A 36 -10.70 -11.01 8.31
CA GLY A 36 -10.07 -12.25 8.76
C GLY A 36 -11.07 -13.26 9.35
N THR A 37 -10.93 -14.50 8.92
CA THR A 37 -11.61 -15.69 9.47
C THR A 37 -10.61 -16.83 9.67
N LYS A 38 -11.06 -17.99 10.18
CA LYS A 38 -10.20 -19.17 10.36
C LYS A 38 -9.54 -19.61 9.04
N TYR A 39 -10.28 -19.55 7.93
CA TYR A 39 -9.85 -20.12 6.65
C TYR A 39 -9.54 -19.07 5.57
N VAL A 40 -9.96 -17.83 5.77
CA VAL A 40 -9.83 -16.77 4.75
C VAL A 40 -9.34 -15.50 5.41
N ASN A 41 -8.28 -14.93 4.84
CA ASN A 41 -7.87 -13.56 5.04
C ASN A 41 -8.08 -12.81 3.71
N ALA A 42 -8.83 -11.71 3.73
CA ALA A 42 -9.01 -10.85 2.58
C ALA A 42 -8.62 -9.41 2.92
N SER A 43 -8.08 -8.69 1.96
CA SER A 43 -7.83 -7.25 2.09
C SER A 43 -8.09 -6.50 0.80
N LEU A 44 -8.56 -5.27 0.95
CA LEU A 44 -8.76 -4.31 -0.13
C LEU A 44 -8.15 -2.99 0.32
N THR A 45 -7.25 -2.44 -0.47
CA THR A 45 -6.54 -1.20 -0.19
C THR A 45 -6.73 -0.24 -1.36
N TYR A 46 -7.06 1.01 -1.05
CA TYR A 46 -6.95 2.13 -1.97
C TYR A 46 -5.84 3.04 -1.48
N ALA A 47 -4.93 3.44 -2.36
CA ALA A 47 -3.82 4.32 -2.04
C ALA A 47 -3.62 5.37 -3.12
N GLU A 48 -3.31 6.60 -2.71
CA GLU A 48 -2.92 7.69 -3.60
C GLU A 48 -1.52 8.17 -3.26
N ARG A 49 -0.78 8.63 -4.28
CA ARG A 49 0.47 9.34 -4.10
C ARG A 49 0.18 10.73 -3.53
N VAL A 50 0.97 11.15 -2.54
CA VAL A 50 0.88 12.49 -1.95
C VAL A 50 2.03 13.35 -2.47
N ASP A 51 3.25 12.81 -2.49
CA ASP A 51 4.43 13.48 -3.04
C ASP A 51 5.28 12.46 -3.80
N ALA A 52 5.66 12.79 -5.04
CA ALA A 52 6.47 11.93 -5.90
C ALA A 52 7.32 12.78 -6.84
N SER A 53 8.52 12.28 -7.18
CA SER A 53 9.31 12.84 -8.29
C SER A 53 8.45 12.94 -9.55
N SER A 54 8.55 14.04 -10.30
CA SER A 54 7.82 14.24 -11.57
C SER A 54 8.07 13.14 -12.60
N SER A 55 9.18 12.40 -12.48
CA SER A 55 9.49 11.24 -13.30
C SER A 55 8.69 9.97 -12.96
N LEU A 56 7.89 10.00 -11.89
CA LEU A 56 7.09 8.89 -11.34
C LEU A 56 5.59 9.21 -11.31
N GLU A 57 5.16 10.23 -12.06
CA GLU A 57 3.74 10.56 -12.23
C GLU A 57 3.03 9.44 -12.99
N GLU A 58 2.40 8.53 -12.24
CA GLU A 58 1.29 7.71 -12.74
C GLU A 58 -0.01 8.44 -12.36
N GLU A 59 -0.89 8.67 -13.34
CA GLU A 59 -2.17 9.34 -13.10
C GLU A 59 -3.11 8.42 -12.30
N GLY A 60 -3.44 8.82 -11.06
CA GLY A 60 -4.54 8.28 -10.27
C GLY A 60 -4.15 7.40 -9.07
N GLY A 61 -5.17 7.02 -8.29
CA GLY A 61 -5.02 6.12 -7.16
C GLY A 61 -4.90 4.66 -7.58
N ILE A 62 -4.20 3.86 -6.77
CA ILE A 62 -3.96 2.43 -7.00
C ILE A 62 -4.83 1.60 -6.06
N VAL A 63 -5.46 0.57 -6.61
CA VAL A 63 -6.23 -0.43 -5.84
C VAL A 63 -5.43 -1.71 -5.73
N TYR A 64 -5.22 -2.18 -4.50
CA TYR A 64 -4.63 -3.49 -4.20
C TYR A 64 -5.69 -4.38 -3.56
N PHE A 65 -5.78 -5.63 -3.99
CA PHE A 65 -6.61 -6.63 -3.34
C PHE A 65 -5.82 -7.92 -3.13
N GLY A 66 -6.14 -8.63 -2.06
CA GLY A 66 -5.50 -9.91 -1.74
C GLY A 66 -6.47 -10.83 -1.02
N ILE A 67 -6.43 -12.12 -1.37
CA ILE A 67 -7.22 -13.18 -0.75
C ILE A 67 -6.30 -14.36 -0.48
N ASP A 68 -6.13 -14.70 0.79
CA ASP A 68 -5.39 -15.88 1.23
C ASP A 68 -6.36 -16.90 1.81
N VAL A 69 -6.33 -18.12 1.26
CA VAL A 69 -7.11 -19.26 1.76
C VAL A 69 -6.19 -20.22 2.50
N LYS A 70 -6.57 -20.59 3.71
CA LYS A 70 -5.82 -21.48 4.60
C LYS A 70 -6.48 -22.85 4.64
N PHE A 71 -5.66 -23.88 4.52
CA PHE A 71 -6.03 -25.27 4.67
C PHE A 71 -5.33 -25.84 5.90
N GLU A 72 -5.94 -26.84 6.53
CA GLU A 72 -5.36 -27.60 7.65
C GLU A 72 -4.49 -28.75 7.15
#